data_AF-A0A2D5TK88-F1
#
_entry.id   AF-A0A2D5TK88-F1
#
_cell.length_a   1.000
_cell.length_b   1.000
_cell.length_c   1.000
_cell.angle_alpha   90.00
_cell.angle_beta   90.00
_cell.angle_gamma   90.00
#
_symmetry.space_group_name_H-M   'P 1'
#
loop_
_entity.id
_entity.type
_entity.pdbx_description
1 polymer ?
#
loop_
_entity_poly.entity_id
_entity_poly.type
_entity_poly.pdbx_seq_one_letter_code
_entity_poly.pdbx_strand_id
1 'polypeptide(L)'
;MKKYLEKQATFNRTLSALFLLSKWRVTHNFIPEITKLLARLNISLNKPKQSDDIHQLAKGWQSVMPPDGQQYYKISGIKNDTAYVEIHLHCPLRDTGKVDSCYAFMNYDRTLMKEMGGRLTVLESQSNSGKNHCRLAIRRLNDQREDLVAAHLKEKIT
;
A
#
# COMPACT_ATOMS: atom_id res chain seq x y z
N MET A 1 6.68 13.91 -19.02
CA MET A 1 6.75 12.55 -18.41
C MET A 1 6.05 12.46 -17.06
N LYS A 2 6.41 13.26 -16.04
CA LYS A 2 5.79 13.24 -14.70
C LYS A 2 4.24 13.18 -14.70
N LYS A 3 3.59 14.12 -15.40
CA LYS A 3 2.11 14.18 -15.53
C LYS A 3 1.43 12.92 -16.07
N TYR A 4 2.16 12.07 -16.81
CA TYR A 4 1.60 10.81 -17.35
C TYR A 4 1.85 9.63 -16.40
N LEU A 5 3.00 9.61 -15.73
CA LEU A 5 3.36 8.56 -14.76
C LEU A 5 2.49 8.60 -13.51
N GLU A 6 2.00 9.79 -13.13
CA GLU A 6 1.17 10.00 -11.95
C GLU A 6 -0.33 9.78 -12.18
N LYS A 7 -0.75 9.45 -13.42
CA LYS A 7 -2.18 9.20 -13.69
C LYS A 7 -2.65 7.88 -13.08
N GLN A 8 -3.89 7.86 -12.60
CA GLN A 8 -4.55 6.65 -12.11
C GLN A 8 -4.60 5.56 -13.18
N ALA A 9 -4.75 5.93 -14.46
CA ALA A 9 -4.70 4.98 -15.57
C ALA A 9 -3.34 4.26 -15.67
N THR A 10 -2.23 4.96 -15.44
CA THR A 10 -0.89 4.36 -15.44
C THR A 10 -0.74 3.43 -14.25
N PHE A 11 -1.16 3.86 -13.06
CA PHE A 11 -1.17 3.02 -11.87
C PHE A 11 -1.95 1.72 -12.07
N ASN A 12 -3.17 1.80 -12.63
CA ASN A 12 -4.00 0.63 -12.93
C ASN A 12 -3.36 -0.32 -13.93
N ARG A 13 -2.74 0.21 -14.99
CA ARG A 13 -2.03 -0.60 -15.99
C ARG A 13 -0.86 -1.35 -15.36
N THR A 14 -0.08 -0.67 -14.52
CA THR A 14 1.02 -1.29 -13.77
C THR A 14 0.51 -2.37 -12.83
N LEU A 15 -0.57 -2.11 -12.09
CA LEU A 15 -1.18 -3.09 -11.20
C LEU A 15 -1.68 -4.34 -11.95
N SER A 16 -2.33 -4.16 -13.10
CA SER A 16 -2.77 -5.27 -13.97
C SER A 16 -1.59 -6.06 -14.53
N ALA A 17 -0.52 -5.40 -14.94
CA ALA A 17 0.69 -6.07 -15.41
C ALA A 17 1.35 -6.89 -14.30
N LEU A 18 1.50 -6.32 -13.10
CA LEU A 18 1.99 -7.04 -11.92
C LEU A 18 1.11 -8.24 -11.58
N PHE A 19 -0.22 -8.09 -11.67
CA PHE A 19 -1.15 -9.20 -11.47
C PHE A 19 -0.92 -10.34 -12.47
N LEU A 20 -0.81 -10.04 -13.77
CA LEU A 20 -0.53 -11.04 -14.79
C LEU A 20 0.78 -11.76 -14.51
N LEU A 21 1.84 -11.02 -14.14
CA LEU A 21 3.12 -11.60 -13.76
C LEU A 21 3.01 -12.48 -12.51
N SER A 22 2.23 -12.07 -11.51
CA SER A 22 2.03 -12.83 -10.26
C SER A 22 1.33 -14.18 -10.46
N LYS A 23 0.69 -14.41 -11.61
CA LYS A 23 0.12 -15.73 -11.93
C LYS A 23 1.21 -16.79 -12.14
N TRP A 24 2.44 -16.39 -12.45
CA TRP A 24 3.56 -17.31 -12.63
C TRP A 24 4.28 -17.53 -11.29
N ARG A 25 4.34 -18.78 -10.84
CA ARG A 25 4.85 -19.14 -9.50
C ARG A 25 6.28 -18.67 -9.22
N VAL A 26 7.11 -18.50 -10.25
CA VAL A 26 8.51 -18.06 -10.16
C VAL A 26 8.65 -16.56 -9.87
N THR A 27 7.63 -15.74 -10.14
CA THR A 27 7.74 -14.27 -10.05
C THR A 27 7.53 -13.71 -8.65
N HIS A 28 7.06 -14.52 -7.69
CA HIS A 28 6.79 -14.10 -6.32
C HIS A 28 7.99 -13.44 -5.64
N ASN A 29 9.20 -13.94 -5.91
CA ASN A 29 10.43 -13.40 -5.33
C ASN A 29 10.86 -12.06 -5.97
N PHE A 30 10.42 -11.77 -7.20
CA PHE A 30 10.83 -10.57 -7.94
C PHE A 30 9.85 -9.40 -7.77
N ILE A 31 8.59 -9.68 -7.48
CA ILE A 31 7.55 -8.65 -7.27
C ILE A 31 7.95 -7.61 -6.21
N PRO A 32 8.51 -7.98 -5.03
CA PRO A 32 8.98 -7.00 -4.06
C PRO A 32 10.04 -6.04 -4.61
N GLU A 33 10.97 -6.52 -5.44
CA GLU A 33 12.00 -5.66 -6.03
C GLU A 33 11.43 -4.72 -7.09
N ILE A 34 10.50 -5.20 -7.91
CA ILE A 34 9.80 -4.36 -8.89
C ILE A 34 8.98 -3.27 -8.19
N THR A 35 8.20 -3.64 -7.17
CA THR A 35 7.36 -2.69 -6.41
C THR A 35 8.22 -1.66 -5.67
N LYS A 36 9.38 -2.07 -5.15
CA LYS A 36 10.36 -1.16 -4.53
C LYS A 36 10.95 -0.18 -5.53
N LEU A 37 11.28 -0.62 -6.75
CA LEU A 37 11.75 0.26 -7.82
C LEU A 37 10.68 1.28 -8.22
N LEU A 38 9.44 0.83 -8.38
CA LEU A 38 8.30 1.71 -8.68
C LEU A 38 8.06 2.72 -7.55
N ALA A 39 8.19 2.31 -6.29
CA ALA A 39 8.09 3.23 -5.15
C ALA A 39 9.21 4.27 -5.16
N ARG A 40 10.45 3.87 -5.44
CA ARG A 40 11.59 4.80 -5.58
C ARG A 40 11.39 5.80 -6.72
N LEU A 41 10.82 5.36 -7.83
CA LEU A 41 10.46 6.26 -8.93
C LEU A 41 9.41 7.29 -8.46
N ASN A 42 8.36 6.85 -7.77
CA ASN A 42 7.36 7.77 -7.21
C ASN A 42 8.00 8.74 -6.20
N ILE A 43 8.83 8.26 -5.28
CA ILE A 43 9.59 9.10 -4.32
C ILE A 43 10.41 10.16 -5.05
N SER A 44 11.11 9.81 -6.12
CA SER A 44 11.90 10.76 -6.90
C SER A 44 11.02 11.84 -7.57
N LEU A 45 9.83 11.46 -8.04
CA LEU A 45 8.89 12.37 -8.71
C LEU A 45 8.16 13.29 -7.73
N ASN A 46 7.73 12.76 -6.59
CA ASN A 46 6.87 13.46 -5.62
C ASN A 46 7.63 14.07 -4.44
N LYS A 47 8.84 13.57 -4.14
CA LYS A 47 9.71 14.02 -3.05
C LYS A 47 8.95 14.16 -1.72
N PRO A 48 8.33 13.07 -1.23
CA PRO A 48 7.58 13.13 0.01
C PRO A 48 8.45 13.59 1.17
N LYS A 49 7.86 14.31 2.13
CA LYS A 49 8.55 14.80 3.32
C LYS A 49 8.49 13.76 4.44
N GLN A 50 9.58 13.67 5.19
CA GLN A 50 9.59 12.94 6.45
C GLN A 50 8.79 13.68 7.51
N SER A 51 8.14 12.92 8.41
CA SER A 51 7.37 13.46 9.51
C SER A 51 7.27 12.48 10.67
N ASP A 52 7.37 13.01 11.89
CA ASP A 52 7.04 12.29 13.14
C ASP A 52 5.61 12.57 13.62
N ASP A 53 4.83 13.37 12.89
CA ASP A 53 3.41 13.59 13.15
C ASP A 53 2.53 12.60 12.34
N ILE A 54 1.61 11.95 13.04
CA ILE A 54 0.76 10.90 12.46
C ILE A 54 -0.24 11.44 11.41
N HIS A 55 -0.73 12.68 11.58
CA HIS A 55 -1.62 13.30 10.60
C HIS A 55 -0.87 13.62 9.31
N GLN A 56 0.36 14.12 9.43
CA GLN A 56 1.24 14.40 8.31
C GLN A 56 1.67 13.13 7.58
N LEU A 57 1.93 12.02 8.29
CA LEU A 57 2.20 10.72 7.66
C LEU A 57 1.01 10.23 6.82
N ALA A 58 -0.21 10.30 7.39
CA ALA A 58 -1.43 9.88 6.69
C ALA A 58 -1.72 10.74 5.44
N LYS A 59 -1.61 12.06 5.57
CA LYS A 59 -1.75 12.99 4.44
C LYS A 59 -0.62 12.83 3.42
N GLY A 60 0.60 12.59 3.88
CA GLY A 60 1.77 12.33 3.04
C GLY A 60 1.55 11.13 2.14
N TRP A 61 1.12 10.00 2.72
CA TRP A 61 0.73 8.80 1.96
C TRP A 61 -0.34 9.07 0.92
N GLN A 62 -1.41 9.78 1.30
CA GLN A 62 -2.46 10.14 0.35
C GLN A 62 -1.93 11.04 -0.77
N SER A 63 -1.07 12.01 -0.45
CA SER A 63 -0.56 13.00 -1.42
C SER A 63 0.35 12.41 -2.52
N VAL A 64 1.00 11.27 -2.26
CA VAL A 64 1.85 10.58 -3.26
C VAL A 64 1.08 9.61 -4.16
N MET A 65 -0.22 9.44 -3.93
CA MET A 65 -1.11 8.67 -4.80
C MET A 65 -1.53 9.49 -6.03
N PRO A 66 -2.00 8.85 -7.12
CA PRO A 66 -2.44 9.55 -8.31
C PRO A 66 -3.39 10.72 -8.02
N PRO A 67 -3.08 11.96 -8.48
CA PRO A 67 -3.91 13.14 -8.21
C PRO A 67 -5.35 13.01 -8.76
N ASP A 68 -5.52 12.35 -9.90
CA ASP A 68 -6.82 12.05 -10.52
C ASP A 68 -7.52 10.81 -9.93
N GLY A 69 -6.92 10.19 -8.91
CA GLY A 69 -7.42 8.99 -8.22
C GLY A 69 -7.63 9.18 -6.71
N GLN A 70 -7.48 10.40 -6.18
CA GLN A 70 -7.49 10.69 -4.74
C GLN A 70 -8.73 10.16 -4.00
N GLN A 71 -9.90 10.13 -4.66
CA GLN A 71 -11.15 9.58 -4.12
C GLN A 71 -11.07 8.10 -3.69
N TYR A 72 -10.08 7.35 -4.19
CA TYR A 72 -9.85 5.95 -3.84
C TYR A 72 -9.02 5.78 -2.57
N TYR A 73 -8.41 6.84 -2.04
CA TYR A 73 -7.50 6.76 -0.90
C TYR A 73 -8.07 7.62 0.23
N LYS A 74 -8.53 6.99 1.31
CA LYS A 74 -9.25 7.68 2.39
C LYS A 74 -8.51 7.56 3.70
N ILE A 75 -8.54 8.62 4.51
CA ILE A 75 -8.14 8.58 5.92
C ILE A 75 -9.42 8.39 6.71
N SER A 76 -9.64 7.19 7.26
CA SER A 76 -10.90 6.84 7.95
C SER A 76 -10.91 7.23 9.42
N GLY A 77 -9.74 7.50 10.01
CA GLY A 77 -9.64 8.10 11.33
C GLY A 77 -8.24 8.00 11.92
N ILE A 78 -8.01 8.70 13.02
CA ILE A 78 -6.79 8.59 13.81
C ILE A 78 -7.19 8.32 15.25
N LYS A 79 -6.62 7.25 15.84
CA LYS A 79 -6.89 6.85 17.23
C LYS A 79 -5.65 6.24 17.83
N ASN A 80 -5.34 6.59 19.08
CA ASN A 80 -4.19 6.08 19.83
C ASN A 80 -2.88 6.18 19.04
N ASP A 81 -2.64 7.34 18.42
CA ASP A 81 -1.43 7.56 17.59
C ASP A 81 -1.26 6.52 16.48
N THR A 82 -2.37 6.15 15.84
CA THR A 82 -2.40 5.26 14.67
C THR A 82 -3.40 5.85 13.70
N ALA A 83 -2.95 6.12 12.47
CA ALA A 83 -3.85 6.52 11.40
C ALA A 83 -4.38 5.28 10.69
N TYR A 84 -5.69 5.24 10.53
CA TYR A 84 -6.38 4.22 9.74
C TYR A 84 -6.71 4.81 8.37
N VAL A 85 -6.34 4.09 7.33
CA VAL A 85 -6.53 4.49 5.94
C VAL A 85 -7.13 3.35 5.13
N GLU A 86 -7.72 3.69 4.01
CA GLU A 86 -8.43 2.75 3.14
C GLU A 86 -8.07 2.95 1.67
N ILE A 87 -7.96 1.85 0.94
CA ILE A 87 -7.77 1.84 -0.53
C ILE A 87 -9.01 1.21 -1.17
N HIS A 88 -9.81 2.05 -1.82
CA HIS A 88 -11.06 1.71 -2.53
C HIS A 88 -10.86 1.45 -4.03
N LEU A 89 -9.61 1.47 -4.50
CA LEU A 89 -9.30 1.06 -5.87
C LEU A 89 -9.61 -0.44 -6.05
N HIS A 90 -10.23 -0.80 -7.18
CA HIS A 90 -10.44 -2.21 -7.51
C HIS A 90 -9.08 -2.92 -7.65
N CYS A 91 -8.87 -3.95 -6.81
CA CYS A 91 -7.66 -4.75 -6.82
C CYS A 91 -7.84 -6.01 -7.68
N PRO A 92 -6.94 -6.30 -8.63
CA PRO A 92 -7.01 -7.54 -9.41
C PRO A 92 -6.87 -8.83 -8.58
N LEU A 93 -6.36 -8.74 -7.35
CA LEU A 93 -6.27 -9.86 -6.41
C LEU A 93 -7.53 -10.04 -5.56
N ARG A 94 -8.56 -9.20 -5.75
CA ARG A 94 -9.80 -9.26 -4.98
C ARG A 94 -10.42 -10.66 -5.06
N ASP A 95 -10.82 -11.19 -3.91
CA ASP A 95 -11.49 -12.49 -3.75
C ASP A 95 -10.70 -13.71 -4.30
N THR A 96 -9.39 -13.56 -4.55
CA THR A 96 -8.55 -14.65 -5.08
C THR A 96 -7.95 -15.56 -4.01
N GLY A 97 -8.00 -15.17 -2.73
CA GLY A 97 -7.29 -15.85 -1.63
C GLY A 97 -5.78 -15.68 -1.65
N LYS A 98 -5.19 -14.95 -2.63
CA LYS A 98 -3.73 -14.82 -2.77
C LYS A 98 -3.14 -13.73 -1.87
N VAL A 99 -3.22 -13.94 -0.55
CA VAL A 99 -2.78 -12.95 0.44
C VAL A 99 -1.28 -12.66 0.39
N ASP A 100 -0.44 -13.66 0.08
CA ASP A 100 1.01 -13.46 -0.08
C ASP A 100 1.36 -12.58 -1.29
N SER A 101 0.66 -12.76 -2.42
CA SER A 101 0.80 -11.87 -3.59
C SER A 101 0.37 -10.45 -3.24
N CYS A 102 -0.72 -10.31 -2.48
CA CYS A 102 -1.19 -8.99 -2.02
C CYS A 102 -0.15 -8.34 -1.12
N TYR A 103 0.43 -9.08 -0.17
CA TYR A 103 1.50 -8.59 0.68
C TYR A 103 2.70 -8.11 -0.15
N ALA A 104 3.13 -8.89 -1.16
CA ALA A 104 4.21 -8.50 -2.07
C ALA A 104 3.88 -7.22 -2.86
N PHE A 105 2.64 -7.03 -3.32
CA PHE A 105 2.22 -5.81 -4.03
C PHE A 105 2.25 -4.59 -3.12
N MET A 106 1.74 -4.73 -1.90
CA MET A 106 1.71 -3.68 -0.89
C MET A 106 3.12 -3.27 -0.39
N ASN A 107 4.19 -3.93 -0.87
CA ASN A 107 5.56 -3.47 -0.64
C ASN A 107 5.81 -2.07 -1.24
N TYR A 108 5.08 -1.71 -2.28
CA TYR A 108 5.07 -0.35 -2.83
C TYR A 108 4.70 0.67 -1.74
N ASP A 109 3.51 0.58 -1.16
CA ASP A 109 3.04 1.49 -0.09
C ASP A 109 3.92 1.44 1.16
N ARG A 110 4.42 0.27 1.55
CA ARG A 110 5.35 0.16 2.69
C ARG A 110 6.67 0.88 2.43
N THR A 111 7.18 0.82 1.19
CA THR A 111 8.40 1.54 0.81
C THR A 111 8.17 3.05 0.83
N LEU A 112 7.04 3.52 0.28
CA LEU A 112 6.66 4.94 0.35
C LEU A 112 6.56 5.42 1.80
N MET A 113 5.85 4.66 2.64
CA MET A 113 5.65 5.02 4.03
C MET A 113 6.96 5.04 4.83
N LYS A 114 7.86 4.08 4.58
CA LYS A 114 9.18 4.06 5.22
C LYS A 114 9.99 5.30 4.88
N GLU A 115 9.96 5.76 3.63
CA GLU A 115 10.64 6.99 3.21
C GLU A 115 10.12 8.23 3.95
N MET A 116 8.82 8.25 4.27
CA MET A 116 8.17 9.33 5.02
C MET A 116 8.41 9.27 6.54
N GLY A 117 9.11 8.26 7.05
CA GLY A 117 9.34 8.08 8.49
C GLY A 117 8.24 7.28 9.20
N GLY A 118 7.40 6.56 8.46
CA GLY A 118 6.34 5.73 9.01
C GLY A 118 6.52 4.22 8.75
N ARG A 119 5.61 3.45 9.32
CA ARG A 119 5.37 2.03 9.05
C ARG A 119 3.92 1.85 8.62
N LEU A 120 3.69 1.10 7.54
CA LEU A 120 2.35 0.78 7.06
C LEU A 120 2.07 -0.72 7.21
N THR A 121 0.95 -1.04 7.83
CA THR A 121 0.46 -2.41 8.05
C THR A 121 -0.87 -2.60 7.35
N VAL A 122 -0.97 -3.61 6.48
CA VAL A 122 -2.25 -3.99 5.86
C VAL A 122 -3.03 -4.81 6.89
N LEU A 123 -4.15 -4.29 7.39
CA LEU A 123 -4.99 -4.97 8.38
C LEU A 123 -5.99 -5.93 7.72
N GLU A 124 -6.56 -5.49 6.61
CA GLU A 124 -7.53 -6.24 5.81
C GLU A 124 -7.22 -6.01 4.33
N SER A 125 -7.06 -7.08 3.55
CA SER A 125 -6.84 -6.97 2.11
C SER A 125 -8.09 -7.39 1.34
N GLN A 126 -8.28 -6.81 0.16
CA GLN A 126 -9.33 -7.25 -0.76
C GLN A 126 -9.16 -8.70 -1.21
N SER A 127 -7.99 -9.31 -1.02
CA SER A 127 -7.71 -10.68 -1.47
C SER A 127 -8.42 -11.76 -0.67
N ASN A 128 -8.69 -11.52 0.62
CA ASN A 128 -9.22 -12.55 1.54
C ASN A 128 -10.24 -12.06 2.58
N SER A 129 -10.47 -10.75 2.70
CA SER A 129 -11.40 -10.21 3.70
C SER A 129 -12.88 -10.26 3.31
N GLY A 130 -13.19 -10.53 2.04
CA GLY A 130 -14.54 -10.34 1.46
C GLY A 130 -14.98 -8.87 1.39
N LYS A 131 -14.09 -7.92 1.69
CA LYS A 131 -14.36 -6.48 1.59
C LYS A 131 -13.94 -5.96 0.21
N ASN A 132 -14.62 -4.91 -0.24
CA ASN A 132 -14.34 -4.23 -1.51
C ASN A 132 -13.22 -3.18 -1.43
N HIS A 133 -12.58 -3.00 -0.27
CA HIS A 133 -11.47 -2.08 -0.05
C HIS A 133 -10.43 -2.73 0.87
N CYS A 134 -9.19 -2.24 0.83
CA CYS A 134 -8.18 -2.61 1.82
C CYS A 134 -8.28 -1.66 3.01
N ARG A 135 -8.06 -2.16 4.23
CA ARG A 135 -7.90 -1.35 5.44
C ARG A 135 -6.46 -1.45 5.92
N LEU A 136 -5.82 -0.30 6.15
CA LEU A 136 -4.42 -0.21 6.56
C LEU A 136 -4.28 0.65 7.80
N ALA A 137 -3.20 0.42 8.53
CA ALA A 137 -2.77 1.26 9.62
C ALA A 137 -1.40 1.85 9.30
N ILE A 138 -1.23 3.12 9.65
CA ILE A 138 0.03 3.85 9.59
C ILE A 138 0.42 4.18 11.04
N ARG A 139 1.70 3.97 11.35
CA ARG A 139 2.34 4.37 12.61
C ARG A 139 3.69 5.01 12.30
N ARG A 140 4.29 5.64 13.30
CA ARG A 140 5.67 6.11 13.23
C ARG A 140 6.63 4.95 13.08
N LEU A 141 7.76 5.16 12.41
CA LEU A 141 8.74 4.09 12.17
C LEU A 141 9.36 3.54 13.46
N ASN A 142 9.53 4.39 14.47
CA ASN A 142 10.09 4.03 15.77
C ASN A 142 9.07 3.45 16.77
N ASP A 143 7.81 3.31 16.38
CA ASP A 143 6.75 2.77 17.21
C ASP A 143 6.92 1.25 17.42
N GLN A 144 7.22 0.87 18.67
CA GLN A 144 7.51 -0.50 19.10
C GLN A 144 6.27 -1.36 19.37
N ARG A 145 5.06 -0.82 19.24
CA ARG A 145 3.84 -1.58 19.51
C ARG A 145 3.62 -2.65 18.43
N GLU A 146 3.28 -3.87 18.85
CA GLU A 146 3.07 -5.05 17.99
C GLU A 146 1.62 -5.58 17.98
N ASP A 147 0.68 -4.79 18.48
CA ASP A 147 -0.76 -5.11 18.56
C ASP A 147 -1.48 -5.17 17.20
N LEU A 148 -0.82 -4.76 16.10
CA LEU A 148 -1.39 -4.81 14.75
C LEU A 148 -1.00 -6.11 14.03
N VAL A 149 -1.99 -6.98 13.79
CA VAL A 149 -1.80 -8.20 13.01
C VAL A 149 -2.00 -7.94 11.51
N ALA A 150 -0.95 -8.15 10.73
CA ALA A 150 -1.00 -7.99 9.28
C ALA A 150 -1.89 -9.06 8.61
N ALA A 151 -2.61 -8.69 7.55
CA ALA A 151 -3.58 -9.55 6.86
C ALA A 151 -2.99 -10.90 6.40
N HIS A 152 -1.75 -10.89 5.89
CA HIS A 152 -1.03 -12.10 5.42
C HIS A 152 -0.58 -13.05 6.53
N LEU A 153 -0.68 -12.64 7.79
CA LEU A 153 -0.36 -13.48 8.95
C LEU A 153 -1.62 -14.12 9.54
N LYS A 154 -2.82 -13.55 9.31
CA LYS A 154 -4.08 -14.03 9.91
C LYS A 154 -4.45 -15.43 9.44
N GLU A 155 -4.22 -15.77 8.17
CA GLU A 155 -4.48 -17.11 7.64
C GLU A 155 -3.51 -18.18 8.19
N LYS A 156 -2.38 -17.79 8.77
CA LYS A 156 -1.39 -18.73 9.34
C LYS A 156 -1.66 -19.07 10.81
N ILE A 157 -2.67 -18.45 11.41
CA ILE A 157 -3.04 -18.60 12.82
C ILE A 157 -4.34 -19.44 12.97
N THR A 158 -4.94 -19.84 11.85
CA THR A 158 -6.17 -20.67 11.80
C THR A 158 -5.82 -22.05 11.26
#